data_AF-A0A419KPG3-F1
#
_entry.id   AF-A0A419KPG3-F1
#
_cell.length_a   1.000
_cell.length_b   1.000
_cell.length_c   1.000
_cell.angle_alpha   90.00
_cell.angle_beta   90.00
_cell.angle_gamma   90.00
#
_symmetry.space_group_name_H-M   'P 1'
#
loop_
_entity.id
_entity.type
_entity.pdbx_description
1 polymer ?
#
loop_
_entity_poly.entity_id
_entity_poly.type
_entity_poly.pdbx_seq_one_letter_code
_entity_poly.pdbx_strand_id
1 'polypeptide(L)' 'MGGEGMFTVKDYRDALSEGYLLASRCRRCGAVQLPPRPICPKCGSGDLEAFKAPK' A
#
# COMPACT_ATOMS: atom_id res chain seq x y z
N MET A 1 -18.25 -9.01 -6.08
CA MET A 1 -17.33 -8.24 -6.95
C MET A 1 -16.32 -7.55 -6.04
N GLY A 2 -15.20 -8.21 -5.76
CA GLY A 2 -14.13 -7.67 -4.90
C GLY A 2 -13.14 -6.88 -5.75
N GLY A 3 -12.99 -5.59 -5.46
CA GLY A 3 -12.16 -4.68 -6.23
C GLY A 3 -10.69 -4.81 -5.86
N GLU A 4 -9.89 -5.33 -6.78
CA GLU A 4 -8.44 -5.16 -6.78
C GLU A 4 -8.15 -3.77 -7.37
N GLY A 5 -7.68 -2.83 -6.54
CA GLY A 5 -7.13 -1.55 -7.01
C GLY A 5 -7.65 -0.27 -6.32
N MET A 6 -8.61 -0.35 -5.41
CA MET A 6 -9.09 0.82 -4.66
C MET A 6 -8.64 0.72 -3.19
N PHE A 7 -7.51 1.34 -2.84
CA PHE A 7 -7.10 1.51 -1.45
C PHE A 7 -8.09 2.46 -0.77
N THR A 8 -9.19 1.95 -0.23
CA THR A 8 -10.17 2.80 0.44
C THR A 8 -9.69 3.17 1.84
N VAL A 9 -10.15 4.31 2.34
CA VAL A 9 -9.91 4.71 3.74
C VAL A 9 -10.45 3.66 4.73
N LYS A 10 -11.48 2.91 4.33
CA LYS A 10 -12.03 1.81 5.13
C LYS A 10 -11.03 0.67 5.25
N ASP A 11 -10.44 0.21 4.16
CA ASP A 11 -9.43 -0.87 4.17
C ASP A 11 -8.19 -0.48 4.99
N TYR A 12 -7.75 0.77 4.90
CA TYR A 12 -6.64 1.27 5.73
C TYR A 12 -7.00 1.27 7.23
N ARG A 13 -8.23 1.62 7.59
CA ARG A 13 -8.70 1.63 8.99
C ARG A 13 -8.92 0.21 9.53
N ASP A 14 -9.42 -0.70 8.70
CA ASP A 14 -9.64 -2.11 9.03
C ASP A 14 -8.29 -2.78 9.34
N ALA A 15 -7.32 -2.57 8.45
CA ALA A 15 -5.94 -2.99 8.63
C ALA A 15 -5.36 -2.52 9.98
N LEU A 16 -5.53 -1.23 10.29
CA LEU A 16 -5.10 -0.65 11.57
C LEU A 16 -5.73 -1.35 12.78
N SER A 17 -7.01 -1.73 12.67
CA SER A 17 -7.74 -2.45 13.72
C SER A 17 -7.24 -3.89 13.89
N GLU A 18 -6.81 -4.52 12.81
CA GLU A 18 -6.23 -5.87 12.82
C GLU A 18 -4.73 -5.88 13.18
N GLY A 19 -4.12 -4.72 13.42
CA GLY A 19 -2.72 -4.61 13.84
C GLY A 19 -1.71 -4.60 12.69
N TYR A 20 -2.15 -4.26 11.48
CA TYR A 20 -1.27 -4.08 10.33
C TYR A 20 -1.50 -2.75 9.61
N LEU A 21 -0.45 -2.24 8.97
CA LEU A 21 -0.47 -1.01 8.19
C LEU A 21 -0.59 -1.36 6.71
N LEU A 22 -1.63 -0.85 6.05
CA LEU A 22 -1.79 -0.99 4.61
C LEU A 22 -0.83 -0.01 3.92
N ALA A 23 0.20 -0.54 3.24
CA ALA A 23 1.24 0.22 2.54
C ALA A 23 1.30 -0.17 1.07
N SER A 24 1.99 0.62 0.25
CA SER A 24 2.38 0.24 -1.11
C SER A 24 3.88 -0.01 -1.16
N ARG A 25 4.32 -1.18 -1.63
CA ARG A 25 5.74 -1.50 -1.86
C ARG A 25 6.07 -1.41 -3.33
N CYS A 26 7.15 -0.73 -3.67
CA CYS A 26 7.65 -0.68 -5.03
C CYS A 26 8.42 -1.94 -5.37
N ARG A 27 7.99 -2.64 -6.42
CA ARG A 27 8.68 -3.84 -6.94
C ARG A 27 10.01 -3.51 -7.59
N ARG A 28 10.18 -2.29 -8.10
CA ARG A 28 11.40 -1.86 -8.80
C ARG A 28 12.53 -1.48 -7.86
N CYS A 29 12.26 -0.70 -6.81
CA CYS A 29 13.29 -0.18 -5.91
C CYS A 29 13.18 -0.71 -4.47
N GLY A 30 12.15 -1.49 -4.16
CA GLY A 30 11.90 -2.03 -2.83
C GLY A 30 11.36 -1.02 -1.81
N ALA A 31 11.11 0.24 -2.19
CA ALA A 31 10.62 1.25 -1.26
C ALA A 31 9.21 0.92 -0.77
N VAL A 32 9.01 0.93 0.54
CA VAL A 32 7.69 0.79 1.18
C VAL A 32 7.18 2.17 1.54
N GLN A 33 5.91 2.44 1.23
CA GLN A 33 5.31 3.76 1.35
C GLN A 33 3.96 3.67 2.06
N LEU A 34 3.78 4.54 3.04
CA LEU A 34 2.54 4.74 3.77
C LEU A 34 2.17 6.24 3.70
N PRO A 35 0.94 6.63 3.30
CA PRO A 35 -0.15 5.80 2.79
C PRO A 35 0.17 5.14 1.43
N PRO A 36 -0.59 4.12 1.01
CA PRO A 36 -0.42 3.48 -0.28
C PRO A 36 -0.71 4.51 -1.38
N ARG A 37 0.24 4.66 -2.31
CA ARG A 37 0.14 5.61 -3.43
C ARG A 37 0.22 4.87 -4.76
N PRO A 38 -0.24 5.47 -5.87
CA PRO A 38 -0.13 4.87 -7.21
C PRO A 38 1.26 5.05 -7.84
N ILE A 39 2.11 5.93 -7.31
CA ILE A 39 3.45 6.21 -7.82
C ILE A 39 4.49 6.18 -6.69
N CYS A 40 5.65 5.61 -6.98
CA CYS A 40 6.78 5.59 -6.07
C CYS A 40 7.50 6.96 -6.05
N PRO A 41 7.62 7.66 -4.91
CA PRO A 41 8.34 8.93 -4.81
C PRO A 41 9.86 8.72 -4.88
N LYS A 42 10.36 7.49 -4.69
CA LYS A 42 11.80 7.20 -4.71
C LYS A 42 12.33 7.01 -6.13
N CYS A 43 11.59 6.30 -6.98
CA CYS A 43 12.03 5.96 -8.34
C CYS A 43 11.07 6.38 -9.45
N GLY A 44 9.91 6.98 -9.13
CA GLY A 44 8.90 7.36 -10.10
C GLY A 44 8.11 6.20 -10.73
N SER A 45 8.38 4.96 -10.33
CA SER A 45 7.69 3.80 -10.90
C SER A 45 6.26 3.67 -10.40
N GLY A 46 5.34 3.34 -11.31
CA GLY A 46 3.98 2.89 -10.99
C GLY A 46 3.87 1.39 -10.68
N ASP A 47 4.99 0.67 -10.70
CA ASP A 47 5.04 -0.77 -10.41
C ASP A 47 5.08 -0.97 -8.88
N LEU A 48 3.88 -0.89 -8.28
CA LEU A 48 3.64 -0.96 -6.84
C LEU A 48 2.72 -2.13 -6.51
N GLU A 49 2.95 -2.77 -5.36
CA GLU A 49 2.10 -3.82 -4.80
C GLU A 49 1.55 -3.41 -3.43
N ALA A 50 0.37 -3.95 -3.08
CA ALA A 50 -0.17 -3.81 -1.74
C ALA A 50 0.68 -4.61 -0.75
N PHE A 51 1.21 -3.94 0.26
CA PHE A 51 2.05 -4.53 1.29
C PHE A 51 1.44 -4.28 2.67
N LYS A 52 1.20 -5.36 3.42
CA LYS A 52 0.77 -5.27 4.83
C LYS A 52 2.02 -5.21 5.70
N ALA A 53 2.35 -4.05 6.23
CA ALA A 53 3.42 -3.90 7.20
C ALA A 53 2.89 -4.21 8.61
N PRO A 54 3.66 -4.87 9.50
CA PRO A 54 3.27 -4.98 10.90
C PRO A 54 3.20 -3.59 11.55
N LYS A 55 2.28 -3.41 12.51
CA LYS A 55 2.20 -2.21 13.36
C LYS A 55 3.40 -2.11 14.30
#